data_AF-A0A817TU93-F1
#
_entry.id   AF-A0A817TU93-F1
#
_cell.length_a   1.000
_cell.length_b   1.000
_cell.length_c   1.000
_cell.angle_alpha   90.00
_cell.angle_beta   90.00
_cell.angle_gamma   90.00
#
_symmetry.space_group_name_H-M   'P 1'
#
loop_
_entity.id
_entity.type
_entity.pdbx_description
1 polymer ?
#
loop_
_entity_poly.entity_id
_entity_poly.type
_entity_poly.pdbx_seq_one_letter_code
_entity_poly.pdbx_strand_id
1 'polypeptide(L)'
;MGGVHDEQVRILILNENEDNNEKLFRLKTGWTLQIVLSAGLSSRKIRIFTNACLNENDQFQRNNYQELKWIYPSNTKYDDSNRYVSILCCQSGSFHYYFTIDGTTSKDNLNGQGYFQVESYLLWPDGSGEVLEQDCITCQSVLSKSLGPLSEWISRLEVTHHSGYNMIHFTPVQILNCISNSSYSISDHHKLNPLFQGTYEELKLLIDNMAKQWRILSITDLVYNHAANDCELLKQHPEAAYNLINSPHLKPAVLLDSILMQFNCDANEGKLLSKGIPAKIQEHHLQLIRHYLLDEKLIE
;
A
#
# COMPACT_ATOMS: atom_id res chain seq x y z
N MET A 1 -4.41 -19.24 24.44
CA MET A 1 -3.05 -19.56 24.92
C MET A 1 -2.46 -20.57 23.95
N GLY A 2 -1.60 -20.14 23.03
CA GLY A 2 -1.03 -21.01 21.99
C GLY A 2 -0.18 -20.15 21.06
N GLY A 3 1.12 -20.42 21.05
CA GLY A 3 2.16 -19.54 20.55
C GLY A 3 3.06 -19.12 21.71
N VAL A 4 4.07 -19.92 22.02
CA VAL A 4 5.19 -19.48 22.88
C VAL A 4 5.85 -18.33 22.13
N HIS A 5 5.45 -17.10 22.44
CA HIS A 5 6.21 -15.93 22.01
C HIS A 5 7.56 -16.06 22.72
N ASP A 6 8.58 -16.40 21.94
CA ASP A 6 9.96 -16.39 22.43
C ASP A 6 10.24 -14.93 22.85
N GLU A 7 10.15 -14.68 24.16
CA GLU A 7 10.32 -13.35 24.74
C GLU A 7 11.73 -12.91 24.42
N GLN A 8 11.85 -11.98 23.48
CA GLN A 8 13.14 -11.59 22.95
C GLN A 8 13.36 -10.10 23.10
N VAL A 9 14.53 -9.75 23.61
CA VAL A 9 15.00 -8.36 23.70
C VAL A 9 15.85 -8.06 22.47
N ARG A 10 15.56 -6.94 21.82
CA ARG A 10 16.32 -6.39 20.69
C ARG A 10 16.83 -5.01 21.04
N ILE A 11 18.08 -4.73 20.72
CA ILE A 11 18.74 -3.49 21.09
C ILE A 11 18.90 -2.61 19.85
N LEU A 12 18.48 -1.36 19.96
CA LEU A 12 18.71 -0.31 18.98
C LEU A 12 19.59 0.77 19.63
N ILE A 13 20.73 1.07 19.00
CA ILE A 13 21.73 1.99 19.52
C ILE A 13 21.60 3.33 18.81
N LEU A 14 21.37 4.40 19.57
CA LEU A 14 21.25 5.77 19.04
C LEU A 14 22.62 6.42 18.83
N ASN A 15 22.84 6.97 17.65
CA ASN A 15 24.02 7.77 17.30
C ASN A 15 23.61 9.22 17.00
N GLU A 16 24.45 10.18 17.39
CA GLU A 16 24.18 11.60 17.14
C GLU A 16 24.03 11.88 15.64
N ASN A 17 23.00 12.64 15.28
CA ASN A 17 22.63 13.00 13.91
C ASN A 17 22.35 11.80 12.99
N GLU A 18 21.90 10.67 13.55
CA GLU A 18 21.48 9.53 12.74
C GLU A 18 20.17 9.82 12.00
N ASP A 19 20.13 9.50 10.70
CA ASP A 19 18.89 9.37 9.95
C ASP A 19 18.78 7.93 9.45
N ASN A 20 17.96 7.15 10.15
CA ASN A 20 17.70 5.75 9.87
C ASN A 20 16.32 5.56 9.22
N ASN A 21 15.78 6.57 8.53
CA ASN A 21 14.46 6.46 7.88
C ASN A 21 14.41 5.35 6.81
N GLU A 22 15.52 5.08 6.14
CA GLU A 22 15.64 4.05 5.11
C GLU A 22 16.20 2.73 5.66
N LYS A 23 16.59 2.68 6.94
CA LYS A 23 17.14 1.46 7.54
C LYS A 23 16.02 0.63 8.14
N LEU A 24 15.96 -0.62 7.70
CA LEU A 24 14.95 -1.55 8.15
C LEU A 24 15.36 -2.23 9.46
N PHE A 25 14.67 -1.91 10.55
CA PHE A 25 14.82 -2.58 11.83
C PHE A 25 13.56 -3.42 12.13
N ARG A 26 13.65 -4.74 11.97
CA ARG A 26 12.50 -5.66 12.12
C ARG A 26 12.42 -6.27 13.51
N LEU A 27 11.20 -6.32 14.01
CA LEU A 27 10.79 -6.87 15.30
C LEU A 27 9.56 -7.75 15.09
N LYS A 28 9.30 -8.64 16.05
CA LYS A 28 8.07 -9.43 16.05
C LYS A 28 7.15 -9.00 17.20
N THR A 29 5.84 -9.19 17.03
CA THR A 29 4.87 -8.89 18.10
C THR A 29 5.19 -9.75 19.34
N GLY A 30 5.19 -9.15 20.53
CA GLY A 30 5.61 -9.78 21.78
C GLY A 30 7.09 -9.59 22.13
N TRP A 31 7.94 -9.14 21.20
CA TRP A 31 9.32 -8.76 21.53
C TRP A 31 9.41 -7.43 22.28
N THR A 32 10.55 -7.20 22.92
CA THR A 32 10.87 -5.93 23.57
C THR A 32 12.00 -5.23 22.83
N LEU A 33 11.75 -4.00 22.38
CA LEU A 33 12.76 -3.10 21.85
C LEU A 33 13.36 -2.30 23.00
N GLN A 34 14.66 -2.47 23.24
CA GLN A 34 15.44 -1.60 24.10
C GLN A 34 16.22 -0.60 23.25
N ILE A 35 16.04 0.68 23.53
CA ILE A 35 16.81 1.74 22.88
C ILE A 35 17.87 2.23 23.88
N VAL A 36 19.13 2.16 23.45
CA VAL A 36 20.32 2.52 24.24
C VAL A 36 21.10 3.63 23.56
N LEU A 37 21.92 4.34 24.34
CA LEU A 37 22.76 5.42 23.82
C LEU A 37 24.13 4.89 23.40
N SER A 38 24.65 5.40 22.28
CA SER A 38 26.07 5.25 21.95
C SER A 38 26.97 6.01 22.94
N ALA A 39 28.26 5.70 22.94
CA ALA A 39 29.25 6.35 23.80
C ALA A 39 29.29 7.88 23.65
N GLY A 40 28.98 8.43 22.46
CA GLY A 40 28.96 9.87 22.21
C GLY A 40 27.76 10.61 22.82
N LEU A 41 26.68 9.87 23.13
CA LEU A 41 25.44 10.42 23.68
C LEU A 41 25.25 10.12 25.18
N SER A 42 26.04 9.21 25.75
CA SER A 42 25.86 8.70 27.12
C SER A 42 25.83 9.79 28.19
N SER A 43 26.69 10.80 28.09
CA SER A 43 26.77 11.92 29.04
C SER A 43 25.76 13.04 28.80
N ARG A 44 24.96 12.96 27.73
CA ARG A 44 24.02 14.02 27.32
C ARG A 44 22.61 13.75 27.83
N LYS A 45 21.80 14.82 27.93
CA LYS A 45 20.41 14.73 28.39
C LYS A 45 19.48 14.42 27.21
N ILE A 46 19.34 13.14 26.90
CA ILE A 46 18.53 12.68 25.76
C ILE A 46 17.07 12.47 26.16
N ARG A 47 16.15 12.91 25.29
CA ARG A 47 14.71 12.57 25.36
C ARG A 47 14.34 11.81 24.11
N ILE A 48 13.60 10.71 24.26
CA ILE A 48 13.23 9.82 23.14
C ILE A 48 11.71 9.80 23.04
N PHE A 49 11.22 9.91 21.82
CA PHE A 49 9.81 9.94 21.50
C PHE A 49 9.48 8.88 20.46
N THR A 50 8.31 8.26 20.56
CA THR A 50 7.81 7.27 19.60
C THR A 50 6.32 7.44 19.36
N ASN A 51 5.85 7.10 18.17
CA ASN A 51 4.42 6.99 17.87
C ASN A 51 3.89 5.54 18.03
N ALA A 52 4.71 4.63 18.55
CA ALA A 52 4.31 3.27 18.84
C ALA A 52 3.24 3.20 19.94
N CYS A 53 2.30 2.27 19.78
CA CYS A 53 1.34 1.90 20.82
C CYS A 53 2.09 1.25 21.98
N LEU A 54 1.98 1.81 23.19
CA LEU A 54 2.68 1.29 24.37
C LEU A 54 1.85 0.24 25.10
N ASN A 55 0.52 0.25 24.91
CA ASN A 55 -0.41 -0.74 25.45
C ASN A 55 -1.20 -1.40 24.32
N GLU A 56 -1.71 -2.61 24.56
CA GLU A 56 -2.50 -3.38 23.58
C GLU A 56 -3.76 -2.63 23.12
N ASN A 57 -4.40 -1.87 24.02
CA ASN A 57 -5.64 -1.13 23.75
C ASN A 57 -5.41 0.26 23.12
N ASP A 58 -4.16 0.70 22.97
CA ASP A 58 -3.88 2.01 22.38
C ASP A 58 -4.26 2.00 20.89
N GLN A 59 -4.88 3.08 20.42
CA GLN A 59 -5.11 3.26 18.98
C GLN A 59 -3.92 3.97 18.35
N PHE A 60 -3.37 3.38 17.30
CA PHE A 60 -2.24 3.98 16.59
C PHE A 60 -2.63 5.31 15.94
N GLN A 61 -1.83 6.35 16.19
CA GLN A 61 -1.97 7.67 15.58
C GLN A 61 -0.60 8.12 15.06
N ARG A 62 -0.45 8.17 13.73
CA ARG A 62 0.85 8.42 13.07
C ARG A 62 1.59 9.67 13.55
N ASN A 63 0.86 10.74 13.86
CA ASN A 63 1.42 12.04 14.22
C ASN A 63 1.44 12.31 15.73
N ASN A 64 0.98 11.36 16.55
CA ASN A 64 0.97 11.50 18.00
C ASN A 64 2.19 10.78 18.58
N TYR A 65 3.01 11.49 19.34
CA TYR A 65 4.26 10.97 19.90
C TYR A 65 4.23 10.99 21.42
N GLN A 66 4.69 9.91 22.02
CA GLN A 66 4.81 9.76 23.45
C GLN A 66 6.28 9.75 23.85
N GLU A 67 6.61 10.45 24.93
CA GLU A 67 7.95 10.43 25.50
C GLU A 67 8.18 9.15 26.30
N LEU A 68 9.30 8.49 26.03
CA LEU A 68 9.70 7.27 26.71
C LEU A 68 10.42 7.58 28.02
N LYS A 69 10.14 6.78 29.05
CA LYS A 69 10.77 6.92 30.37
C LYS A 69 12.04 6.09 30.44
N TRP A 70 13.12 6.72 30.88
CA TRP A 70 14.40 6.05 31.14
C TRP A 70 14.29 5.05 32.29
N ILE A 71 14.85 3.86 32.07
CA ILE A 71 15.05 2.81 33.05
C ILE A 71 16.54 2.78 33.41
N TYR A 72 16.83 2.76 34.71
CA TYR A 72 18.19 2.76 35.26
C TYR A 72 18.42 1.45 36.03
N PRO A 73 19.12 0.47 35.43
CA PRO A 73 19.36 -0.82 36.08
C PRO A 73 20.32 -0.74 37.28
N SER A 74 21.24 0.23 37.28
CA SER A 74 22.15 0.46 38.39
C SER A 74 21.41 1.10 39.57
N ASN A 75 21.50 0.48 40.75
CA ASN A 75 20.95 1.05 41.99
C ASN A 75 21.85 2.13 42.61
N THR A 76 22.97 2.48 41.95
CA THR A 76 23.89 3.50 42.44
C THR A 76 23.53 4.86 41.86
N LYS A 77 23.50 5.90 42.71
CA LYS A 77 23.03 7.25 42.37
C LYS A 77 23.82 7.93 41.24
N TYR A 78 25.01 7.43 40.91
CA TYR A 78 25.98 8.09 40.03
C TYR A 78 26.32 7.30 38.78
N ASP A 79 25.71 6.14 38.56
CA ASP A 79 25.95 5.32 37.38
C ASP A 79 24.69 5.28 36.50
N ASP A 80 24.71 6.09 35.44
CA ASP A 80 23.67 6.15 34.42
C ASP A 80 24.12 5.54 33.09
N SER A 81 25.26 4.85 33.08
CA SER A 81 25.96 4.40 31.87
C SER A 81 25.19 3.32 31.08
N ASN A 82 24.37 2.53 31.77
CA ASN A 82 23.59 1.43 31.21
C ASN A 82 22.08 1.71 31.12
N ARG A 83 21.68 2.99 31.18
CA ARG A 83 20.26 3.36 31.04
C ARG A 83 19.72 3.02 29.66
N TYR A 84 18.46 2.64 29.60
CA TYR A 84 17.75 2.35 28.35
C TYR A 84 16.29 2.81 28.44
N VAL A 85 15.63 2.94 27.30
CA VAL A 85 14.16 2.97 27.24
C VAL A 85 13.66 1.67 26.64
N SER A 86 12.46 1.26 27.01
CA SER A 86 11.89 -0.03 26.63
C SER A 86 10.53 0.17 25.98
N ILE A 87 10.29 -0.54 24.88
CA ILE A 87 9.02 -0.58 24.17
C ILE A 87 8.64 -2.05 24.00
N LEU A 88 7.51 -2.46 24.55
CA LEU A 88 6.92 -3.77 24.25
C LEU A 88 6.22 -3.68 22.90
N CYS A 89 6.53 -4.59 21.98
CA CYS A 89 5.92 -4.64 20.65
C CYS A 89 4.53 -5.29 20.72
N CYS A 90 3.53 -4.53 21.15
CA CYS A 90 2.16 -5.02 21.37
C CYS A 90 1.34 -5.13 20.08
N GLN A 91 1.66 -4.34 19.05
CA GLN A 91 0.90 -4.26 17.80
C GLN A 91 1.83 -4.32 16.60
N SER A 92 1.41 -5.02 15.55
CA SER A 92 2.13 -5.05 14.26
C SER A 92 1.93 -3.73 13.52
N GLY A 93 3.00 -3.21 12.90
CA GLY A 93 2.95 -1.93 12.21
C GLY A 93 4.34 -1.37 11.93
N SER A 94 4.36 -0.16 11.36
CA SER A 94 5.57 0.63 11.18
C SER A 94 5.51 1.84 12.10
N PHE A 95 6.51 1.92 12.99
CA PHE A 95 6.56 2.94 14.04
C PHE A 95 7.80 3.79 13.88
N HIS A 96 7.65 5.07 14.17
CA HIS A 96 8.69 6.09 14.08
C HIS A 96 9.18 6.45 15.48
N TYR A 97 10.48 6.62 15.61
CA TYR A 97 11.10 7.22 16.78
C TYR A 97 11.97 8.42 16.38
N TYR A 98 12.11 9.37 17.31
CA TYR A 98 13.10 10.42 17.23
C TYR A 98 13.61 10.78 18.63
N PHE A 99 14.74 11.49 18.70
CA PHE A 99 15.27 11.95 19.97
C PHE A 99 15.86 13.37 19.88
N THR A 100 15.91 14.04 21.03
CA THR A 100 16.50 15.38 21.19
C THR A 100 17.60 15.34 22.26
N ILE A 101 18.66 16.12 22.06
CA ILE A 101 19.83 16.21 22.94
C ILE A 101 19.74 17.41 23.89
N ASP A 102 19.06 18.47 23.45
CA ASP A 102 18.94 19.76 24.15
C ASP A 102 17.84 19.77 25.22
N GLY A 103 17.16 18.64 25.42
CA GLY A 103 16.05 18.49 26.35
C GLY A 103 14.74 19.12 25.86
N THR A 104 14.64 19.56 24.60
CA THR A 104 13.38 20.06 24.03
C THR A 104 12.41 18.93 23.72
N THR A 105 11.12 19.25 23.63
CA THR A 105 10.07 18.34 23.13
C THR A 105 9.73 18.57 21.67
N SER A 106 10.34 19.58 21.03
CA SER A 106 9.98 19.95 19.66
C SER A 106 10.59 18.95 18.69
N LYS A 107 9.75 18.37 17.83
CA LYS A 107 10.20 17.51 16.73
C LYS A 107 11.10 18.27 15.75
N ASP A 108 10.95 19.59 15.65
CA ASP A 108 11.77 20.43 14.75
C ASP A 108 13.26 20.48 15.16
N ASN A 109 13.57 20.14 16.41
CA ASN A 109 14.93 20.13 16.96
C ASN A 109 15.47 18.69 17.12
N LEU A 110 14.97 17.73 16.34
CA LEU A 110 15.45 16.35 16.43
C LEU A 110 16.96 16.26 16.12
N ASN A 111 17.65 15.41 16.86
CA ASN A 111 19.07 15.11 16.69
C ASN A 111 19.30 13.68 16.18
N GLY A 112 18.23 12.99 15.81
CA GLY A 112 18.26 11.72 15.13
C GLY A 112 16.89 11.05 15.14
N GLN A 113 16.67 10.15 14.18
CA GLN A 113 15.40 9.48 13.98
C GLN A 113 15.54 8.16 13.21
N GLY A 114 14.46 7.37 13.24
CA GLY A 114 14.36 6.19 12.41
C GLY A 114 13.01 5.50 12.54
N TYR A 115 12.88 4.39 11.82
CA TYR A 115 11.71 3.52 11.90
C TYR A 115 12.09 2.13 12.41
N PHE A 116 11.15 1.50 13.11
CA PHE A 116 11.17 0.07 13.33
C PHE A 116 9.84 -0.54 12.89
N GLN A 117 9.90 -1.76 12.38
CA GLN A 117 8.75 -2.50 11.89
C GLN A 117 8.49 -3.67 12.82
N VAL A 118 7.27 -3.75 13.35
CA VAL A 118 6.77 -4.93 14.07
C VAL A 118 5.98 -5.76 13.07
N GLU A 119 6.47 -6.95 12.77
CA GLU A 119 5.85 -7.90 11.83
C GLU A 119 4.50 -8.40 12.37
N SER A 120 3.56 -8.60 11.45
CA SER A 120 2.29 -9.28 11.73
C SER A 120 2.46 -10.79 11.70
N TYR A 121 1.65 -11.48 12.50
CA TYR A 121 1.49 -12.91 12.42
C TYR A 121 0.22 -13.24 11.65
N LEU A 122 0.31 -14.23 10.76
CA LEU A 122 -0.84 -14.78 10.08
C LEU A 122 -1.31 -16.00 10.89
N LEU A 123 -2.51 -15.92 11.48
CA LEU A 123 -3.08 -17.02 12.25
C LEU A 123 -4.04 -17.83 11.39
N TRP A 124 -4.04 -19.14 11.57
CA TRP A 124 -5.06 -20.00 10.98
C TRP A 124 -6.41 -19.79 11.67
N PRO A 125 -7.49 -19.48 10.92
CA PRO A 125 -8.81 -19.23 11.52
C PRO A 125 -9.58 -20.53 11.84
N ASP A 126 -8.90 -21.67 11.91
CA ASP A 126 -9.45 -23.00 12.23
C ASP A 126 -9.53 -23.26 13.75
N GLY A 127 -9.07 -22.31 14.58
CA GLY A 127 -9.07 -22.42 16.04
C GLY A 127 -7.89 -23.18 16.62
N SER A 128 -6.96 -23.67 15.79
CA SER A 128 -5.73 -24.33 16.26
C SER A 128 -4.80 -23.39 17.03
N GLY A 129 -4.86 -22.08 16.73
CA GLY A 129 -3.91 -21.09 17.24
C GLY A 129 -2.53 -21.19 16.58
N GLU A 130 -2.40 -21.96 15.51
CA GLU A 130 -1.15 -22.08 14.75
C GLU A 130 -0.90 -20.84 13.90
N VAL A 131 0.37 -20.45 13.81
CA VAL A 131 0.84 -19.32 12.99
C VAL A 131 1.34 -19.87 11.65
N LEU A 132 0.92 -19.24 10.55
CA LEU A 132 1.58 -19.35 9.25
C LEU A 132 2.80 -18.43 9.25
N GLU A 133 3.98 -19.02 9.31
CA GLU A 133 5.24 -18.30 9.13
C GLU A 133 5.28 -17.66 7.73
N GLN A 134 5.77 -16.42 7.64
CA GLN A 134 5.75 -15.65 6.39
C GLN A 134 6.57 -16.33 5.28
N ASP A 135 7.68 -16.97 5.64
CA ASP A 135 8.53 -17.73 4.70
C ASP A 135 7.86 -19.01 4.17
N CYS A 136 6.75 -19.44 4.78
CA CYS A 136 5.98 -20.60 4.36
C CYS A 136 4.82 -20.23 3.43
N ILE A 137 4.63 -18.96 3.08
CA ILE A 137 3.54 -18.54 2.18
C ILE A 137 3.79 -19.07 0.77
N THR A 138 2.82 -19.83 0.26
CA THR A 138 2.75 -20.29 -1.13
C THR A 138 1.45 -19.74 -1.72
N CYS A 139 1.60 -18.72 -2.57
CA CYS A 139 0.46 -17.94 -3.07
C CYS A 139 0.19 -18.21 -4.55
N GLN A 140 -1.07 -18.55 -4.89
CA GLN A 140 -1.54 -18.59 -6.27
C GLN A 140 -2.35 -17.34 -6.60
N SER A 141 -1.95 -16.64 -7.66
CA SER A 141 -2.74 -15.52 -8.19
C SER A 141 -3.80 -16.02 -9.18
N VAL A 142 -5.03 -15.54 -9.02
CA VAL A 142 -6.16 -15.89 -9.88
C VAL A 142 -6.82 -14.63 -10.43
N LEU A 143 -7.20 -14.67 -11.71
CA LEU A 143 -8.02 -13.63 -12.32
C LEU A 143 -9.47 -13.84 -11.86
N SER A 144 -9.91 -13.04 -10.88
CA SER A 144 -11.24 -13.17 -10.26
C SER A 144 -12.36 -13.16 -11.30
N LYS A 145 -12.28 -12.28 -12.31
CA LYS A 145 -13.25 -12.22 -13.42
C LYS A 145 -13.36 -13.50 -14.25
N SER A 146 -12.39 -14.40 -14.17
CA SER A 146 -12.39 -15.70 -14.88
C SER A 146 -12.96 -16.83 -14.03
N LEU A 147 -13.30 -16.58 -12.75
CA LEU A 147 -13.89 -17.58 -11.85
C LEU A 147 -15.42 -17.72 -12.02
N GLY A 148 -16.07 -16.81 -12.75
CA GLY A 148 -17.52 -16.88 -12.97
C GLY A 148 -18.34 -16.63 -11.68
N PRO A 149 -19.58 -17.14 -11.60
CA PRO A 149 -20.43 -16.98 -10.42
C PRO A 149 -19.80 -17.54 -9.14
N LEU A 150 -20.03 -16.91 -7.98
CA LEU A 150 -19.45 -17.35 -6.68
C LEU A 150 -19.73 -18.82 -6.37
N SER A 151 -20.89 -19.34 -6.79
CA SER A 151 -21.27 -20.75 -6.60
C SER A 151 -20.30 -21.75 -7.24
N GLU A 152 -19.54 -21.34 -8.25
CA GLU A 152 -18.56 -22.18 -8.94
C GLU A 152 -17.12 -21.96 -8.48
N TRP A 153 -16.87 -20.96 -7.61
CA TRP A 153 -15.49 -20.63 -7.21
C TRP A 153 -14.83 -21.78 -6.46
N ILE A 154 -15.55 -22.44 -5.56
CA ILE A 154 -15.01 -23.57 -4.79
C ILE A 154 -14.50 -24.66 -5.73
N SER A 155 -15.33 -25.17 -6.65
CA SER A 155 -14.90 -26.23 -7.57
C SER A 155 -13.74 -25.81 -8.48
N ARG A 156 -13.71 -24.53 -8.90
CA ARG A 156 -12.61 -23.99 -9.72
C ARG A 156 -11.30 -23.81 -8.94
N LEU A 157 -11.39 -23.53 -7.63
CA LEU A 157 -10.24 -23.32 -6.74
C LEU A 157 -9.76 -24.61 -6.05
N GLU A 158 -10.46 -25.74 -6.22
CA GLU A 158 -10.00 -27.04 -5.71
C GLU A 158 -8.60 -27.41 -6.23
N VAL A 159 -8.28 -27.03 -7.46
CA VAL A 159 -6.94 -27.26 -8.02
C VAL A 159 -5.86 -26.56 -7.20
N THR A 160 -6.13 -25.35 -6.71
CA THR A 160 -5.23 -24.58 -5.84
C THR A 160 -4.99 -25.32 -4.53
N HIS A 161 -6.07 -25.79 -3.91
CA HIS A 161 -6.02 -26.54 -2.67
C HIS A 161 -5.23 -27.84 -2.81
N HIS A 162 -5.57 -28.69 -3.79
CA HIS A 162 -4.89 -29.97 -4.01
C HIS A 162 -3.43 -29.82 -4.46
N SER A 163 -3.05 -28.66 -5.00
CA SER A 163 -1.66 -28.34 -5.35
C SER A 163 -0.81 -27.91 -4.15
N GLY A 164 -1.40 -27.74 -2.97
CA GLY A 164 -0.69 -27.41 -1.74
C GLY A 164 -0.42 -25.92 -1.51
N TYR A 165 -1.07 -25.03 -2.27
CA TYR A 165 -1.02 -23.59 -1.98
C TYR A 165 -1.76 -23.27 -0.69
N ASN A 166 -1.26 -22.31 0.07
CA ASN A 166 -1.84 -21.90 1.36
C ASN A 166 -2.32 -20.43 1.37
N MET A 167 -2.24 -19.75 0.22
CA MET A 167 -2.80 -18.42 0.01
C MET A 167 -3.31 -18.27 -1.43
N ILE A 168 -4.44 -17.59 -1.60
CA ILE A 168 -4.94 -17.14 -2.91
C ILE A 168 -4.85 -15.62 -2.98
N HIS A 169 -4.25 -15.12 -4.05
CA HIS A 169 -4.32 -13.73 -4.43
C HIS A 169 -5.40 -13.53 -5.50
N PHE A 170 -6.46 -12.82 -5.13
CA PHE A 170 -7.51 -12.41 -6.03
C PHE A 170 -7.18 -11.06 -6.66
N THR A 171 -7.19 -10.96 -7.99
CA THR A 171 -7.29 -9.64 -8.62
C THR A 171 -8.57 -8.93 -8.18
N PRO A 172 -8.71 -7.61 -8.35
CA PRO A 172 -9.85 -6.85 -7.84
C PRO A 172 -11.21 -7.51 -8.16
N VAL A 173 -12.04 -7.65 -7.13
CA VAL A 173 -13.37 -8.27 -7.20
C VAL A 173 -14.49 -7.23 -7.43
N GLN A 174 -14.11 -5.96 -7.52
CA GLN A 174 -15.01 -4.82 -7.65
C GLN A 174 -15.58 -4.71 -9.08
N ILE A 175 -16.58 -3.84 -9.25
CA ILE A 175 -17.13 -3.54 -10.57
C ILE A 175 -16.04 -2.99 -11.49
N LEU A 176 -15.90 -3.61 -12.66
CA LEU A 176 -14.94 -3.21 -13.68
C LEU A 176 -15.61 -2.40 -14.78
N ASN A 177 -14.82 -1.62 -15.50
CA ASN A 177 -15.23 -0.90 -16.69
C ASN A 177 -15.78 -1.86 -17.76
N CYS A 178 -16.97 -1.59 -18.26
CA CYS A 178 -17.67 -2.52 -19.15
C CYS A 178 -17.03 -2.67 -20.54
N ILE A 179 -16.29 -1.66 -21.00
CA ILE A 179 -15.69 -1.63 -22.34
C ILE A 179 -14.34 -2.35 -22.32
N SER A 180 -13.42 -1.90 -21.47
CA SER A 180 -12.08 -2.51 -21.38
C SER A 180 -12.09 -3.86 -20.68
N ASN A 181 -13.01 -4.05 -19.71
CA ASN A 181 -13.09 -5.21 -18.83
C ASN A 181 -11.73 -5.58 -18.20
N SER A 182 -10.87 -4.59 -17.98
CA SER A 182 -9.57 -4.76 -17.32
C SER A 182 -9.78 -4.94 -15.83
N SER A 183 -9.09 -5.90 -15.20
CA SER A 183 -9.22 -6.20 -13.76
C SER A 183 -8.80 -5.02 -12.87
N TYR A 184 -8.04 -4.07 -13.40
CA TYR A 184 -7.54 -2.91 -12.67
C TYR A 184 -8.29 -1.61 -13.03
N SER A 185 -9.17 -1.64 -14.03
CA SER A 185 -10.02 -0.50 -14.39
C SER A 185 -11.33 -0.57 -13.61
N ILE A 186 -11.29 -0.19 -12.33
CA ILE A 186 -12.41 -0.30 -11.38
C ILE A 186 -13.36 0.89 -11.52
N SER A 187 -14.63 0.63 -11.82
CA SER A 187 -15.68 1.66 -11.96
C SER A 187 -16.37 1.99 -10.64
N ASP A 188 -16.51 1.01 -9.74
CA ASP A 188 -17.06 1.23 -8.40
C ASP A 188 -16.30 0.37 -7.39
N HIS A 189 -15.46 1.01 -6.58
CA HIS A 189 -14.61 0.35 -5.59
C HIS A 189 -15.40 -0.29 -4.44
N HIS A 190 -16.67 0.10 -4.25
CA HIS A 190 -17.46 -0.26 -3.08
C HIS A 190 -18.49 -1.35 -3.39
N LYS A 191 -18.57 -1.80 -4.65
CA LYS A 191 -19.52 -2.83 -5.07
C LYS A 191 -18.80 -4.02 -5.68
N LEU A 192 -19.33 -5.20 -5.38
CA LEU A 192 -18.86 -6.45 -5.96
C LEU A 192 -19.23 -6.50 -7.45
N ASN A 193 -18.37 -7.10 -8.27
CA ASN A 193 -18.65 -7.30 -9.69
C ASN A 193 -19.92 -8.16 -9.90
N PRO A 194 -20.93 -7.69 -10.64
CA PRO A 194 -22.17 -8.43 -10.90
C PRO A 194 -21.95 -9.78 -11.60
N LEU A 195 -20.83 -9.97 -12.30
CA LEU A 195 -20.43 -11.25 -12.89
C LEU A 195 -20.45 -12.39 -11.88
N PHE A 196 -20.13 -12.11 -10.62
CA PHE A 196 -20.06 -13.10 -9.57
C PHE A 196 -21.44 -13.51 -9.03
N GLN A 197 -22.50 -12.79 -9.40
CA GLN A 197 -23.89 -13.11 -9.03
C GLN A 197 -24.07 -13.35 -7.52
N GLY A 198 -23.45 -12.49 -6.70
CA GLY A 198 -23.53 -12.61 -5.24
C GLY A 198 -23.23 -11.31 -4.52
N THR A 199 -23.09 -11.39 -3.20
CA THR A 199 -22.80 -10.24 -2.32
C THR A 199 -21.44 -10.35 -1.64
N TYR A 200 -21.01 -9.26 -0.99
CA TYR A 200 -19.78 -9.29 -0.18
C TYR A 200 -19.90 -10.22 1.03
N GLU A 201 -21.09 -10.39 1.59
CA GLU A 201 -21.35 -11.34 2.67
C GLU A 201 -21.16 -12.79 2.21
N GLU A 202 -21.65 -13.13 1.01
CA GLU A 202 -21.46 -14.45 0.42
C GLU A 202 -19.99 -14.70 0.04
N LEU A 203 -19.32 -13.70 -0.55
CA LEU A 203 -17.88 -13.78 -0.82
C LEU A 203 -17.08 -13.96 0.48
N LYS A 204 -17.43 -13.22 1.53
CA LYS A 204 -16.82 -13.36 2.86
C LYS A 204 -17.01 -14.76 3.40
N LEU A 205 -18.22 -15.31 3.34
CA LEU A 205 -18.50 -16.67 3.80
C LEU A 205 -17.66 -17.70 3.03
N LEU A 206 -17.52 -17.53 1.71
CA LEU A 206 -16.70 -18.39 0.87
C LEU A 206 -15.21 -18.33 1.27
N ILE A 207 -14.66 -17.13 1.45
CA ILE A 207 -13.27 -16.93 1.90
C ILE A 207 -13.06 -17.51 3.30
N ASP A 208 -13.97 -17.27 4.24
CA ASP A 208 -13.90 -17.81 5.60
C ASP A 208 -13.94 -19.35 5.57
N ASN A 209 -14.73 -19.95 4.69
CA ASN A 209 -14.81 -21.41 4.52
C ASN A 209 -13.50 -21.96 3.96
N MET A 210 -12.90 -21.36 2.93
CA MET A 210 -11.58 -21.77 2.42
C MET A 210 -10.51 -21.65 3.51
N ALA A 211 -10.52 -20.57 4.27
CA ALA A 211 -9.52 -20.37 5.33
C ALA A 211 -9.65 -21.41 6.46
N LYS A 212 -10.88 -21.81 6.82
CA LYS A 212 -11.14 -22.81 7.88
C LYS A 212 -10.97 -24.24 7.42
N GLN A 213 -11.50 -24.59 6.25
CA GLN A 213 -11.57 -25.98 5.78
C GLN A 213 -10.33 -26.38 4.99
N TRP A 214 -9.76 -25.46 4.20
CA TRP A 214 -8.62 -25.75 3.34
C TRP A 214 -7.30 -25.19 3.86
N ARG A 215 -7.34 -24.38 4.92
CA ARG A 215 -6.19 -23.60 5.42
C ARG A 215 -5.55 -22.79 4.28
N ILE A 216 -6.41 -22.06 3.57
CA ILE A 216 -6.02 -21.13 2.51
C ILE A 216 -6.44 -19.72 2.89
N LEU A 217 -5.47 -18.85 3.13
CA LEU A 217 -5.72 -17.42 3.34
C LEU A 217 -5.99 -16.71 2.01
N SER A 218 -6.49 -15.49 2.07
CA SER A 218 -6.80 -14.72 0.86
C SER A 218 -6.30 -13.29 0.98
N ILE A 219 -5.79 -12.76 -0.13
CA ILE A 219 -5.43 -11.35 -0.30
C ILE A 219 -6.05 -10.82 -1.60
N THR A 220 -6.19 -9.51 -1.70
CA THR A 220 -6.64 -8.83 -2.91
C THR A 220 -5.78 -7.61 -3.19
N ASP A 221 -5.64 -7.30 -4.47
CA ASP A 221 -5.09 -6.02 -4.91
C ASP A 221 -5.95 -4.85 -4.43
N LEU A 222 -5.28 -3.75 -4.05
CA LEU A 222 -5.88 -2.44 -3.80
C LEU A 222 -5.34 -1.45 -4.82
N VAL A 223 -6.23 -0.81 -5.58
CA VAL A 223 -5.88 0.13 -6.65
C VAL A 223 -6.14 1.55 -6.16
N TYR A 224 -5.07 2.27 -5.80
CA TYR A 224 -5.18 3.65 -5.29
C TYR A 224 -4.87 4.71 -6.33
N ASN A 225 -4.12 4.36 -7.37
CA ASN A 225 -3.53 5.32 -8.30
C ASN A 225 -4.48 5.77 -9.42
N HIS A 226 -5.54 5.00 -9.71
CA HIS A 226 -6.50 5.32 -10.77
C HIS A 226 -7.86 4.68 -10.51
N ALA A 227 -8.88 5.19 -11.20
CA ALA A 227 -10.18 4.56 -11.35
C ALA A 227 -10.55 4.51 -12.84
N ALA A 228 -11.57 3.73 -13.19
CA ALA A 228 -12.08 3.68 -14.55
C ALA A 228 -12.61 5.04 -15.02
N ASN A 229 -12.57 5.29 -16.32
CA ASN A 229 -13.05 6.53 -16.94
C ASN A 229 -14.58 6.74 -16.80
N ASP A 230 -15.33 5.69 -16.46
CA ASP A 230 -16.77 5.72 -16.19
C ASP A 230 -17.12 5.73 -14.69
N CYS A 231 -16.11 5.83 -13.81
CA CYS A 231 -16.31 5.85 -12.36
C CYS A 231 -17.20 7.02 -11.92
N GLU A 232 -18.32 6.71 -11.27
CA GLU A 232 -19.31 7.71 -10.86
C GLU A 232 -18.76 8.70 -9.82
N LEU A 233 -17.87 8.22 -8.94
CA LEU A 233 -17.24 9.08 -7.94
C LEU A 233 -16.40 10.19 -8.60
N LEU A 234 -15.71 9.90 -9.71
CA LEU A 234 -14.95 10.91 -10.44
C LEU A 234 -15.84 11.93 -11.17
N LYS A 235 -17.08 11.56 -11.53
CA LYS A 235 -18.06 12.51 -12.09
C LYS A 235 -18.58 13.47 -11.03
N GLN A 236 -18.81 12.96 -9.82
CA GLN A 236 -19.28 13.75 -8.68
C GLN A 236 -18.17 14.63 -8.09
N HIS A 237 -16.93 14.13 -8.12
CA HIS A 237 -15.74 14.77 -7.57
C HIS A 237 -14.61 14.88 -8.60
N PRO A 238 -14.76 15.71 -9.64
CA PRO A 238 -13.73 15.88 -10.67
C PRO A 238 -12.43 16.49 -10.14
N GLU A 239 -12.46 17.14 -8.99
CA GLU A 239 -11.29 17.66 -8.27
C GLU A 239 -10.36 16.56 -7.75
N ALA A 240 -10.85 15.32 -7.63
CA ALA A 240 -10.07 14.16 -7.22
C ALA A 240 -9.08 13.68 -8.31
N ALA A 241 -9.29 14.10 -9.56
CA ALA A 241 -8.40 13.83 -10.68
C ALA A 241 -7.66 15.10 -11.13
N TYR A 242 -6.62 14.93 -11.96
CA TYR A 242 -5.96 16.07 -12.60
C TYR A 242 -6.85 16.69 -13.66
N ASN A 243 -7.19 17.97 -13.51
CA ASN A 243 -8.06 18.71 -14.43
C ASN A 243 -7.51 20.12 -14.70
N LEU A 244 -8.14 20.87 -15.61
CA LEU A 244 -7.64 22.20 -16.02
C LEU A 244 -7.75 23.29 -14.93
N ILE A 245 -8.44 23.01 -13.82
CA ILE A 245 -8.61 23.91 -12.67
C ILE A 245 -7.50 23.64 -11.64
N ASN A 246 -7.37 22.41 -11.16
CA ASN A 246 -6.36 22.06 -10.14
C ASN A 246 -4.96 21.81 -10.72
N SER A 247 -4.86 21.57 -12.03
CA SER A 247 -3.63 21.23 -12.75
C SER A 247 -3.47 22.04 -14.04
N PRO A 248 -3.39 23.39 -13.94
CA PRO A 248 -3.40 24.27 -15.11
C PRO A 248 -2.20 24.08 -16.05
N HIS A 249 -1.10 23.50 -15.56
CA HIS A 249 0.06 23.13 -16.38
C HIS A 249 -0.26 22.06 -17.45
N LEU A 250 -1.38 21.34 -17.32
CA LEU A 250 -1.85 20.36 -18.31
C LEU A 250 -2.59 20.97 -19.50
N LYS A 251 -2.90 22.28 -19.48
CA LYS A 251 -3.64 22.95 -20.57
C LYS A 251 -3.01 22.72 -21.96
N PRO A 252 -1.68 22.86 -22.15
CA PRO A 252 -1.07 22.59 -23.45
C PRO A 252 -1.23 21.13 -23.88
N ALA A 253 -1.11 20.19 -22.94
CA ALA A 253 -1.26 18.76 -23.22
C ALA A 253 -2.70 18.40 -23.62
N VAL A 254 -3.70 18.95 -22.92
CA VAL A 254 -5.13 18.74 -23.27
C VAL A 254 -5.48 19.34 -24.62
N LEU A 255 -4.91 20.51 -24.96
CA LEU A 255 -5.08 21.10 -26.29
C LEU A 255 -4.49 20.20 -27.38
N LEU A 256 -3.27 19.71 -27.20
CA LEU A 256 -2.64 18.79 -28.13
C LEU A 256 -3.45 17.50 -28.31
N ASP A 257 -3.91 16.89 -27.22
CA ASP A 257 -4.72 15.67 -27.27
C ASP A 257 -6.06 15.91 -28.01
N SER A 258 -6.69 17.06 -27.78
CA SER A 258 -7.92 17.48 -28.49
C SER A 258 -7.67 17.65 -30.00
N ILE A 259 -6.54 18.25 -30.39
CA ILE A 259 -6.14 18.39 -31.80
C ILE A 259 -5.93 17.02 -32.45
N LEU A 260 -5.26 16.10 -31.77
CA LEU A 260 -5.02 14.74 -32.27
C LEU A 260 -6.32 13.94 -32.38
N MET A 261 -7.22 14.07 -31.41
CA MET A 261 -8.55 13.46 -31.46
C MET A 261 -9.37 14.00 -32.64
N GLN A 262 -9.40 15.32 -32.84
CA GLN A 262 -10.09 15.94 -33.96
C GLN A 262 -9.49 15.51 -35.31
N PHE A 263 -8.16 15.44 -35.41
CA PHE A 263 -7.47 14.91 -36.58
C PHE A 263 -7.95 13.49 -36.94
N ASN A 264 -8.04 12.60 -35.94
CA ASN A 264 -8.53 11.24 -36.17
C ASN A 264 -9.98 11.21 -36.68
N CYS A 265 -10.86 12.05 -36.12
CA CYS A 265 -12.24 12.20 -36.59
C CYS A 265 -12.29 12.71 -38.05
N ASP A 266 -11.53 13.76 -38.36
CA ASP A 266 -11.51 14.36 -39.70
C ASP A 266 -10.93 13.41 -40.76
N ALA A 267 -9.90 12.63 -40.41
CA ALA A 267 -9.36 11.58 -41.27
C ALA A 267 -10.40 10.47 -41.52
N ASN A 268 -11.09 10.01 -40.47
CA ASN A 268 -12.09 8.96 -40.56
C ASN A 268 -13.32 9.38 -41.41
N GLU A 269 -13.73 10.64 -41.32
CA GLU A 269 -14.81 11.23 -42.12
C GLU A 269 -14.39 11.59 -43.56
N GLY A 270 -13.10 11.42 -43.90
CA GLY A 270 -12.56 11.70 -45.22
C GLY A 270 -12.36 13.20 -45.54
N LYS A 271 -12.46 14.08 -44.54
CA LYS A 271 -12.24 15.53 -44.72
C LYS A 271 -10.82 15.86 -45.15
N LEU A 272 -9.86 15.00 -44.77
CA LEU A 272 -8.43 15.17 -45.08
C LEU A 272 -7.99 14.47 -46.37
N LEU A 273 -8.92 13.91 -47.16
CA LEU A 273 -8.60 13.27 -48.43
C LEU A 273 -7.96 14.24 -49.44
N SER A 274 -8.39 15.51 -49.45
CA SER A 274 -7.78 16.56 -50.28
C SER A 274 -6.34 16.87 -49.91
N LYS A 275 -5.94 16.54 -48.67
CA LYS A 275 -4.57 16.63 -48.14
C LYS A 275 -3.80 15.32 -48.30
N GLY A 276 -4.38 14.31 -48.95
CA GLY A 276 -3.77 12.99 -49.15
C GLY A 276 -3.76 12.11 -47.90
N ILE A 277 -4.58 12.42 -46.89
CA ILE A 277 -4.66 11.65 -45.63
C ILE A 277 -6.00 10.90 -45.60
N PRO A 278 -6.01 9.58 -45.85
CA PRO A 278 -7.22 8.77 -45.79
C PRO A 278 -7.53 8.27 -44.37
N ALA A 279 -8.75 7.76 -44.17
CA ALA A 279 -9.15 7.10 -42.93
C ALA A 279 -8.26 5.90 -42.55
N LYS A 280 -7.82 5.13 -43.56
CA LYS A 280 -6.89 4.00 -43.35
C LYS A 280 -5.45 4.47 -43.56
N ILE A 281 -4.81 4.87 -42.47
CA ILE A 281 -3.43 5.34 -42.45
C ILE A 281 -2.46 4.18 -42.76
N GLN A 282 -1.38 4.51 -43.44
CA GLN A 282 -0.27 3.63 -43.82
C GLN A 282 1.02 4.44 -43.63
N GLU A 283 2.16 3.76 -43.59
CA GLU A 283 3.45 4.39 -43.30
C GLU A 283 3.79 5.58 -44.22
N HIS A 284 3.46 5.50 -45.51
CA HIS A 284 3.74 6.58 -46.46
C HIS A 284 2.90 7.85 -46.21
N HIS A 285 1.82 7.78 -45.43
CA HIS A 285 1.02 8.94 -45.04
C HIS A 285 1.65 9.72 -43.87
N LEU A 286 2.63 9.17 -43.13
CA LEU A 286 3.17 9.78 -41.91
C LEU A 286 3.80 11.16 -42.15
N GLN A 287 4.48 11.35 -43.28
CA GLN A 287 5.05 12.66 -43.67
C GLN A 287 3.95 13.70 -43.90
N LEU A 288 2.86 13.32 -44.57
CA LEU A 288 1.70 14.19 -44.81
C LEU A 288 0.99 14.55 -43.50
N ILE A 289 0.84 13.59 -42.60
CA ILE A 289 0.25 13.78 -41.26
C ILE A 289 1.12 14.73 -40.44
N ARG A 290 2.44 14.54 -40.45
CA ARG A 290 3.38 15.42 -39.76
C ARG A 290 3.28 16.86 -40.28
N HIS A 291 3.27 17.03 -41.61
CA HIS A 291 3.14 18.34 -42.24
C HIS A 291 1.81 19.01 -41.84
N TYR A 292 0.69 18.30 -41.98
CA TYR A 292 -0.62 18.82 -41.61
C TYR A 292 -0.70 19.24 -40.14
N LEU A 293 -0.21 18.41 -39.22
CA LEU A 293 -0.27 18.70 -37.78
C LEU A 293 0.65 19.85 -37.38
N LEU A 294 1.90 19.86 -37.85
CA LEU A 294 2.89 20.87 -37.46
C LEU A 294 2.69 22.21 -38.16
N ASP A 295 2.41 22.20 -39.47
CA ASP A 295 2.50 23.38 -40.30
C ASP A 295 1.12 24.03 -40.57
N GLU A 296 0.03 23.28 -40.43
CA GLU A 296 -1.34 23.81 -40.64
C GLU A 296 -2.17 23.91 -39.34
N LYS A 297 -1.94 23.03 -38.34
CA LYS A 297 -2.81 22.96 -37.14
C LYS A 297 -2.24 23.49 -35.84
N LEU A 298 -0.92 23.41 -35.64
CA LEU A 298 -0.28 23.88 -34.39
C LEU A 298 0.23 25.33 -34.46
N ILE A 299 0.11 25.98 -35.63
CA ILE A 299 0.50 27.39 -35.85
C ILE A 299 -0.71 28.35 -35.77
N GLU A 300 -1.95 27.83 -35.88
CA GLU A 300 -3.20 28.56 -35.63
C GLU A 300 -3.53 28.63 -34.13
#